data_AF-A0A2D7JBY0-F1
#
_entry.id   AF-A0A2D7JBY0-F1
#
_cell.length_a   1.000
_cell.length_b   1.000
_cell.length_c   1.000
_cell.angle_alpha   90.00
_cell.angle_beta   90.00
_cell.angle_gamma   90.00
#
_symmetry.space_group_name_H-M   'P 1'
#
loop_
_entity.id
_entity.type
_entity.pdbx_description
1 polymer ?
#
loop_
_entity_poly.entity_id
_entity_poly.type
_entity_poly.pdbx_seq_one_letter_code
_entity_poly.pdbx_strand_id
1 'polypeptide(L)' 'MTLQRICCIGAGYVGGPTMAVIADRCPNIQVTVVD' A
#
# COMPACT_ATOMS: atom_id res chain seq x y z
N MET A 1 15.09 12.91 0.12
CA MET A 1 14.20 12.35 1.16
C MET A 1 13.41 11.23 0.49
N THR A 2 13.59 9.98 0.91
CA THR A 2 12.95 8.80 0.28
C THR A 2 11.71 8.38 1.06
N LEU A 3 10.63 8.07 0.35
CA LEU A 3 9.39 7.56 0.95
C LEU A 3 9.60 6.11 1.41
N GLN A 4 9.30 5.81 2.68
CA GLN A 4 9.52 4.46 3.25
C GLN A 4 8.23 3.76 3.70
N ARG A 5 7.16 4.52 3.99
CA ARG A 5 5.92 3.98 4.57
C ARG A 5 4.71 4.65 3.95
N ILE A 6 3.71 3.84 3.60
CA ILE A 6 2.41 4.29 3.10
C ILE A 6 1.34 3.69 4.02
N CYS A 7 0.42 4.53 4.51
CA CYS A 7 -0.79 4.09 5.18
C CYS A 7 -1.97 4.34 4.24
N CYS A 8 -2.74 3.30 3.93
CA CYS A 8 -3.90 3.37 3.07
C CYS A 8 -5.15 3.02 3.87
N ILE A 9 -6.22 3.79 3.65
CA ILE A 9 -7.50 3.65 4.37
C ILE A 9 -8.56 3.11 3.40
N GLY A 10 -9.13 1.96 3.73
CA GLY A 10 -10.17 1.26 2.97
C GLY A 10 -9.61 0.19 2.02
N ALA A 11 -9.94 -1.09 2.27
CA ALA A 11 -9.45 -2.25 1.52
C ALA A 11 -10.48 -2.80 0.50
N GLY A 12 -11.49 -2.01 0.17
CA GLY A 12 -12.54 -2.38 -0.79
C GLY A 12 -12.02 -2.70 -2.21
N TYR A 13 -12.95 -2.94 -3.13
CA TYR A 13 -12.67 -3.43 -4.50
C TYR A 13 -11.52 -2.72 -5.22
N VAL A 14 -11.36 -1.40 -5.05
CA VAL A 14 -10.26 -0.64 -5.63
C VAL A 14 -9.05 -0.59 -4.70
N GLY A 15 -9.26 -0.32 -3.41
CA GLY A 15 -8.19 -0.12 -2.44
C GLY A 15 -7.29 -1.35 -2.33
N GLY A 16 -7.85 -2.51 -2.02
CA GLY A 16 -7.08 -3.73 -1.76
C GLY A 16 -6.14 -4.12 -2.92
N PRO A 17 -6.65 -4.27 -4.15
CA PRO A 17 -5.82 -4.59 -5.31
C PRO A 17 -4.77 -3.52 -5.61
N THR A 18 -5.10 -2.24 -5.44
CA THR A 18 -4.14 -1.14 -5.66
C THR A 18 -2.96 -1.24 -4.69
N MET A 19 -3.25 -1.47 -3.41
CA MET A 19 -2.22 -1.60 -2.37
C MET A 19 -1.36 -2.86 -2.54
N ALA A 20 -1.97 -3.97 -2.97
CA ALA A 20 -1.24 -5.21 -3.28
C ALA A 20 -0.22 -5.01 -4.41
N VAL A 21 -0.62 -4.30 -5.48
CA VAL A 21 0.30 -3.97 -6.58
C VAL A 21 1.44 -3.07 -6.12
N ILE A 22 1.16 -2.09 -5.25
CA ILE A 22 2.21 -1.21 -4.70
C ILE A 22 3.20 -2.01 -3.85
N ALA A 23 2.72 -2.91 -2.99
CA ALA A 23 3.59 -3.75 -2.15
C ALA A 23 4.45 -4.71 -2.98
N ASP A 24 3.90 -5.28 -4.07
CA ASP A 24 4.61 -6.17 -4.99
C ASP A 24 5.72 -5.44 -5.78
N ARG A 25 5.39 -4.26 -6.32
CA ARG A 25 6.32 -3.50 -7.18
C ARG A 25 7.34 -2.68 -6.42
N CYS A 26 7.04 -2.32 -5.17
CA CYS A 26 7.88 -1.49 -4.32
C CYS A 26 8.20 -2.21 -3.00
N PRO A 27 8.97 -3.31 -3.01
CA PRO A 27 9.21 -4.13 -1.81
C PRO A 27 9.96 -3.38 -0.69
N ASN A 28 10.61 -2.27 -1.01
CA ASN A 28 11.32 -1.41 -0.06
C ASN A 28 10.38 -0.45 0.69
N ILE A 29 9.11 -0.36 0.29
CA ILE A 29 8.10 0.51 0.89
C ILE A 29 7.16 -0.37 1.71
N GLN A 30 7.02 -0.04 3.00
CA GLN A 30 6.05 -0.71 3.84
C GLN A 30 4.66 -0.11 3.59
N VAL A 31 3.75 -0.90 3.04
CA VAL A 31 2.34 -0.54 2.88
C VAL A 31 1.56 -1.10 4.07
N THR A 32 0.89 -0.22 4.82
CA THR A 32 -0.04 -0.58 5.88
C THR A 32 -1.44 -0.26 5.41
N VAL A 33 -2.32 -1.25 5.45
CA VAL A 33 -3.73 -1.08 5.11
C VAL A 33 -4.53 -1.08 6.39
N VAL A 34 -5.40 -0.10 6.54
CA VAL A 34 -6.42 -0.04 7.59
C VAL A 34 -7.77 0.07 6.90
N ASP A 35 -8.74 -0.72 7.34
CA ASP A 35 -10.14 -0.65 6.92
C ASP A 35 -11.00 -0.72 8.19
#